data_AF-A0A371PW83-F1
#
_entry.id   AF-A0A371PW83-F1
#
_cell.length_a   1.000
_cell.length_b   1.000
_cell.length_c   1.000
_cell.angle_alpha   90.00
_cell.angle_beta   90.00
_cell.angle_gamma   90.00
#
_symmetry.space_group_name_H-M   'P 1'
#
loop_
_entity.id
_entity.type
_entity.pdbx_description
1 polymer ?
#
loop_
_entity_poly.entity_id
_entity_poly.type
_entity_poly.pdbx_seq_one_letter_code
_entity_poly.pdbx_strand_id
1 'polypeptide(L)'
;MATHHRVRAGALLCCLGLAVLGLGACQEERTTRPVAPSRAGSAAEVGGTAALIKAAKREGRLNTIALPRQWASYGGLINGFEKKYGIKVVVDNPYGHSQQEIDAIKRYRGQERAPDVLDLGDSFAQSAARQHLLAPYRVAQFDQIPPEQKDAKARWYNNYGGYVSIGCDAARVRTCPESFADLLQPEYKGLVSMHGQPTIAGSAFAAVYAAALANGGSFDNIQPGIDFFARLDKVGNYNRADPNPAAIAKGKTPISIEWDYLNLEHIDQLRGTGVKWKVSIPFDGSFSQYYAQAINKDAPHPAAARLWEEYLYSPEGQNLRLVDYARPVLMAAMAKNGTLNKALASRLPTVEGTPQFPTEAQLNKALRTVRENWAKTVGG
;
A
#
# COMPACT_ATOMS: atom_id res chain seq x y z
N MET A 1 -80.70 21.26 22.60
CA MET A 1 -79.25 20.99 22.64
C MET A 1 -78.55 22.32 22.56
N ALA A 2 -78.27 22.89 23.73
CA ALA A 2 -78.01 24.32 23.91
C ALA A 2 -76.52 24.60 24.14
N THR A 3 -76.08 25.66 23.49
CA THR A 3 -74.92 26.51 23.75
C THR A 3 -74.57 26.66 25.23
N HIS A 4 -73.28 26.55 25.58
CA HIS A 4 -72.78 27.04 26.85
C HIS A 4 -71.67 28.09 26.71
N HIS A 5 -72.06 29.23 27.26
CA HIS A 5 -71.41 30.49 27.57
C HIS A 5 -69.96 30.48 28.07
N ARG A 6 -69.26 31.57 27.71
CA ARG A 6 -68.16 32.17 28.46
C ARG A 6 -68.65 32.81 29.76
N VAL A 7 -67.92 32.64 30.87
CA VAL A 7 -67.81 33.64 31.96
C VAL A 7 -66.38 33.59 32.56
N ARG A 8 -65.85 34.78 32.82
CA ARG A 8 -64.54 35.09 33.44
C ARG A 8 -64.61 35.06 34.97
N ALA A 9 -63.55 34.60 35.63
CA ALA A 9 -63.05 35.01 36.95
C ALA A 9 -61.78 34.15 37.21
N GLY A 10 -60.69 34.55 37.84
CA GLY A 10 -60.26 35.72 38.59
C GLY A 10 -58.83 35.40 39.06
N ALA A 11 -57.99 36.43 39.20
CA ALA A 11 -56.57 36.33 39.49
C ALA A 11 -56.22 35.65 40.83
N LEU A 12 -55.05 35.01 40.90
CA LEU A 12 -54.19 35.04 42.08
C LEU A 12 -52.73 34.71 41.69
N LEU A 13 -51.88 35.72 41.82
CA LEU A 13 -50.42 35.59 41.83
C LEU A 13 -49.99 34.74 43.03
N CYS A 14 -49.10 33.79 42.81
CA CYS A 14 -48.12 33.36 43.81
C CYS A 14 -46.78 33.15 43.10
N CYS A 15 -45.91 34.16 43.22
CA CYS A 15 -44.50 34.04 42.90
C CYS A 15 -43.82 33.13 43.93
N LEU A 16 -43.32 31.97 43.49
CA LEU A 16 -42.22 31.29 44.18
C LEU A 16 -41.07 31.12 43.20
N GLY A 17 -40.03 31.92 43.39
CA GLY A 17 -38.76 31.75 42.73
C GLY A 17 -38.08 30.49 43.23
N LEU A 18 -37.85 29.54 42.33
CA LEU A 18 -36.94 28.42 42.53
C LEU A 18 -35.65 28.73 41.78
N ALA A 19 -34.63 29.10 42.54
CA ALA A 19 -33.26 29.21 42.08
C ALA A 19 -32.77 27.82 41.65
N VAL A 20 -32.60 27.61 40.35
CA VAL A 20 -31.92 26.44 39.81
C VAL A 20 -30.42 26.68 39.97
N LEU A 21 -29.82 26.01 40.96
CA LEU A 21 -28.38 25.87 41.09
C LEU A 21 -27.85 25.10 39.87
N GLY A 22 -27.16 25.81 39.00
CA GLY A 22 -26.43 25.22 37.88
C GLY A 22 -25.29 24.34 38.39
N LEU A 23 -25.49 23.02 38.38
CA LEU A 23 -24.40 22.06 38.43
C LEU A 23 -23.75 22.02 37.05
N GLY A 24 -22.75 22.88 36.85
CA GLY A 24 -21.77 22.74 35.80
C GLY A 24 -20.96 21.47 36.05
N ALA A 25 -21.44 20.33 35.54
CA ALA A 25 -20.63 19.14 35.44
C ALA A 25 -19.50 19.43 34.45
N CYS A 26 -18.34 19.78 34.99
CA CYS A 26 -17.08 19.67 34.28
C CYS A 26 -16.98 18.24 33.78
N GLN A 27 -17.12 18.07 32.47
CA GLN A 27 -16.84 16.83 31.80
C GLN A 27 -15.33 16.63 31.90
N GLU A 28 -14.87 15.98 32.98
CA GLU A 28 -13.51 15.49 33.08
C GLU A 28 -13.23 14.68 31.81
N GLU A 29 -12.34 15.19 30.96
CA GLU A 29 -11.66 14.38 29.97
C GLU A 29 -11.07 13.19 30.74
N ARG A 30 -11.67 12.01 30.59
CA ARG A 30 -11.09 10.77 31.11
C ARG A 30 -9.73 10.61 30.45
N THR A 31 -8.67 11.06 31.11
CA THR A 31 -7.30 10.74 30.76
C THR A 31 -7.15 9.24 30.97
N THR A 32 -7.38 8.46 29.91
CA THR A 32 -7.13 7.02 29.90
C THR A 32 -5.64 6.81 30.22
N ARG A 33 -5.36 5.97 31.23
CA ARG A 33 -3.98 5.65 31.59
C ARG A 33 -3.26 5.07 30.37
N PRO A 34 -2.01 5.50 30.08
CA PRO A 34 -1.23 4.92 28.98
C PRO A 34 -1.14 3.40 29.07
N VAL A 35 -1.26 2.72 27.93
CA VAL A 35 -1.10 1.27 27.82
C VAL A 35 0.25 0.91 27.22
N ALA A 36 0.67 -0.34 27.41
CA ALA A 36 1.89 -0.85 26.80
C ALA A 36 1.81 -0.76 25.27
N PRO A 37 2.91 -0.40 24.57
CA PRO A 37 2.91 -0.25 23.12
C PRO A 37 2.30 -1.43 22.38
N SER A 38 2.58 -2.68 22.77
CA SER A 38 2.02 -3.89 22.14
C SER A 38 0.48 -3.95 22.08
N ARG A 39 -0.21 -3.22 22.97
CA ARG A 39 -1.68 -3.17 23.06
C ARG A 39 -2.27 -1.84 22.59
N ALA A 40 -1.44 -0.85 22.31
CA ALA A 40 -1.92 0.47 21.92
C ALA A 40 -2.40 0.48 20.47
N GLY A 41 -3.60 1.02 20.25
CA GLY A 41 -4.20 1.26 18.95
C GLY A 41 -3.86 2.64 18.35
N SER A 42 -3.12 3.49 19.06
CA SER A 42 -2.69 4.81 18.58
C SER A 42 -1.49 5.33 19.38
N ALA A 43 -0.79 6.37 18.90
CA ALA A 43 0.24 7.04 19.69
C ALA A 43 -0.32 7.67 20.98
N ALA A 44 -1.56 8.17 20.96
CA ALA A 44 -2.23 8.75 22.13
C ALA A 44 -2.36 7.74 23.28
N GLU A 45 -2.73 6.49 22.97
CA GLU A 45 -2.85 5.41 23.95
C GLU A 45 -1.52 5.01 24.61
N VAL A 46 -0.37 5.28 23.97
CA VAL A 46 0.97 5.08 24.57
C VAL A 46 1.36 6.24 25.51
N GLY A 47 0.54 7.29 25.58
CA GLY A 47 0.87 8.56 26.26
C GLY A 47 1.40 9.63 25.31
N GLY A 48 1.06 9.54 24.02
CA GLY A 48 1.44 10.50 22.98
C GLY A 48 2.73 10.16 22.24
N THR A 49 3.01 10.93 21.18
CA THR A 49 4.15 10.72 20.28
C THR A 49 5.50 10.73 21.01
N ALA A 50 5.68 11.60 22.00
CA ALA A 50 6.91 11.65 22.79
C ALA A 50 7.14 10.35 23.60
N ALA A 51 6.08 9.81 24.20
CA ALA A 51 6.14 8.55 24.94
C ALA A 51 6.43 7.37 24.00
N LEU A 52 5.80 7.34 22.82
CA LEU A 52 6.06 6.35 21.77
C LEU A 52 7.52 6.39 21.30
N ILE A 53 8.06 7.57 20.98
CA ILE A 53 9.47 7.73 20.59
C ILE A 53 10.40 7.23 21.70
N LYS A 54 10.14 7.60 22.96
CA LYS A 54 10.94 7.16 24.09
C LYS A 54 10.90 5.63 24.26
N ALA A 55 9.76 4.99 24.01
CA ALA A 55 9.61 3.54 24.05
C ALA A 55 10.34 2.84 22.90
N ALA A 56 10.15 3.32 21.67
CA ALA A 56 10.82 2.81 20.48
C ALA A 56 12.35 2.91 20.58
N LYS A 57 12.87 4.03 21.12
CA LYS A 57 14.32 4.19 21.39
C LYS A 57 14.85 3.21 22.43
N ARG A 58 14.04 2.79 23.41
CA ARG A 58 14.43 1.76 24.38
C ARG A 58 14.49 0.37 23.75
N GLU A 59 13.61 0.08 22.81
CA GLU A 59 13.67 -1.14 21.99
C GLU A 59 14.89 -1.11 21.06
N GLY A 60 15.26 0.08 20.53
CA GLY A 60 16.53 0.34 19.85
C GLY A 60 16.67 -0.27 18.45
N ARG A 61 15.72 -1.12 18.05
CA ARG A 61 15.72 -1.83 16.77
C ARG A 61 14.33 -1.92 16.17
N LEU A 62 14.29 -1.99 14.84
CA LEU A 62 13.13 -2.35 14.03
C LEU A 62 13.53 -3.46 13.05
N ASN A 63 12.86 -4.59 13.11
CA ASN A 63 12.98 -5.67 12.15
C ASN A 63 11.96 -5.48 11.04
N THR A 64 12.45 -5.45 9.82
CA THR A 64 11.65 -5.43 8.61
C THR A 64 12.03 -6.61 7.73
N ILE A 65 11.21 -6.86 6.72
CA ILE A 65 11.44 -7.87 5.71
C ILE A 65 10.99 -7.32 4.36
N ALA A 66 11.62 -7.74 3.27
CA ALA A 66 11.21 -7.36 1.91
C ALA A 66 11.11 -5.85 1.66
N LEU A 67 11.98 -5.06 2.32
CA LEU A 67 12.10 -3.60 2.08
C LEU A 67 13.41 -3.29 1.33
N PRO A 68 13.55 -3.69 0.05
CA PRO A 68 14.77 -3.42 -0.68
C PRO A 68 14.90 -1.91 -0.91
N ARG A 69 16.13 -1.40 -0.88
CA ARG A 69 16.37 0.05 -0.81
C ARG A 69 15.89 0.82 -2.03
N GLN A 70 15.88 0.18 -3.19
CA GLN A 70 15.46 0.71 -4.48
C GLN A 70 13.96 0.53 -4.74
N TRP A 71 13.15 0.18 -3.74
CA TRP A 71 11.71 0.06 -3.91
C TRP A 71 11.01 1.24 -3.24
N ALA A 72 10.34 2.07 -4.04
CA ALA A 72 9.51 3.19 -3.59
C ALA A 72 10.17 4.02 -2.47
N SER A 73 11.45 4.34 -2.62
CA SER A 73 12.25 5.14 -1.70
C SER A 73 12.52 4.57 -0.31
N TYR A 74 12.45 3.24 -0.13
CA TYR A 74 12.80 2.62 1.16
C TYR A 74 14.23 2.94 1.62
N GLY A 75 15.19 3.10 0.70
CA GLY A 75 16.54 3.53 1.07
C GLY A 75 16.56 4.90 1.77
N GLY A 76 15.81 5.87 1.24
CA GLY A 76 15.65 7.20 1.84
C GLY A 76 14.86 7.15 3.15
N LEU A 77 13.76 6.39 3.17
CA LEU A 77 12.90 6.24 4.35
C LEU A 77 13.65 5.60 5.52
N ILE A 78 14.37 4.50 5.28
CA ILE A 78 15.18 3.83 6.30
C ILE A 78 16.24 4.78 6.84
N ASN A 79 17.04 5.41 5.96
CA ASN A 79 18.08 6.34 6.40
C ASN A 79 17.51 7.51 7.21
N GLY A 80 16.38 8.07 6.78
CA GLY A 80 15.70 9.15 7.49
C GLY A 80 15.22 8.72 8.87
N PHE A 81 14.61 7.53 8.97
CA PHE A 81 14.14 6.98 10.24
C PHE A 81 15.29 6.70 11.22
N GLU A 82 16.34 6.02 10.76
CA GLU A 82 17.53 5.73 11.57
C GLU A 82 18.17 7.02 12.06
N LYS A 83 18.34 8.01 11.18
CA LYS A 83 18.92 9.32 11.54
C LYS A 83 18.04 10.09 12.53
N LYS A 84 16.72 10.10 12.31
CA LYS A 84 15.78 10.89 13.12
C LYS A 84 15.58 10.32 14.51
N TYR A 85 15.53 8.98 14.63
CA TYR A 85 15.18 8.32 15.87
C TYR A 85 16.32 7.53 16.52
N GLY A 86 17.45 7.32 15.85
CA GLY A 86 18.56 6.53 16.39
C GLY A 86 18.19 5.06 16.61
N ILE A 87 17.21 4.54 15.86
CA ILE A 87 16.74 3.16 15.92
C ILE A 87 17.25 2.44 14.68
N LYS A 88 17.96 1.33 14.85
CA LYS A 88 18.50 0.56 13.72
C LYS A 88 17.40 -0.21 13.00
N VAL A 89 17.36 -0.11 11.67
CA VAL A 89 16.46 -0.92 10.84
C VAL A 89 17.22 -2.12 10.27
N VAL A 90 16.71 -3.32 10.51
CA VAL A 90 17.26 -4.57 9.99
C VAL A 90 16.31 -5.12 8.94
N VAL A 91 16.77 -5.26 7.70
CA VAL A 91 15.96 -5.81 6.60
C VAL A 91 16.36 -7.28 6.36
N ASP A 92 15.51 -8.22 6.78
CA ASP A 92 15.65 -9.63 6.38
C ASP A 92 15.09 -9.82 4.96
N ASN A 93 15.62 -10.79 4.21
CA ASN A 93 15.17 -11.15 2.85
C ASN A 93 14.70 -9.93 2.03
N PRO A 94 15.59 -8.99 1.66
CA PRO A 94 15.20 -7.71 1.06
C PRO A 94 14.46 -7.85 -0.26
N TYR A 95 14.64 -8.95 -0.99
CA TYR A 95 13.94 -9.23 -2.25
C TYR A 95 12.79 -10.23 -2.07
N GLY A 96 12.27 -10.34 -0.84
CA GLY A 96 11.12 -11.17 -0.52
C GLY A 96 9.82 -10.64 -1.14
N HIS A 97 8.79 -11.47 -1.09
CA HIS A 97 7.46 -11.14 -1.56
C HIS A 97 6.42 -11.20 -0.45
N SER A 98 5.26 -10.58 -0.67
CA SER A 98 4.21 -10.42 0.35
C SER A 98 3.80 -11.72 1.06
N GLN A 99 3.69 -12.85 0.35
CA GLN A 99 3.40 -14.13 1.03
C GLN A 99 4.55 -14.61 1.92
N GLN A 100 5.81 -14.36 1.53
CA GLN A 100 6.98 -14.74 2.32
C GLN A 100 7.12 -13.90 3.59
N GLU A 101 6.70 -12.63 3.56
CA GLU A 101 6.62 -11.79 4.76
C GLU A 101 5.59 -12.36 5.76
N ILE A 102 4.40 -12.73 5.27
CA ILE A 102 3.36 -13.39 6.06
C ILE A 102 3.87 -14.71 6.65
N ASP A 103 4.59 -15.50 5.87
CA ASP A 103 5.16 -16.76 6.33
C ASP A 103 6.28 -16.55 7.35
N ALA A 104 7.06 -15.47 7.23
CA ALA A 104 8.13 -15.12 8.16
C ALA A 104 7.57 -14.76 9.55
N ILE A 105 6.52 -13.94 9.64
CA ILE A 105 5.92 -13.59 10.94
C ILE A 105 5.27 -14.79 11.62
N LYS A 106 4.76 -15.77 10.85
CA LYS A 106 4.28 -17.05 11.39
C LYS A 106 5.42 -17.91 11.90
N ARG A 107 6.46 -18.08 11.08
CA ARG A 107 7.61 -18.95 11.35
C ARG A 107 8.42 -18.48 12.56
N TYR A 108 8.60 -17.18 12.69
CA TYR A 108 9.41 -16.57 13.75
C TYR A 108 8.57 -16.03 14.91
N ARG A 109 7.28 -16.37 14.99
CA ARG A 109 6.38 -15.95 16.07
C ARG A 109 7.02 -16.17 17.45
N GLY A 110 7.04 -15.13 18.28
CA GLY A 110 7.63 -15.16 19.62
C GLY A 110 9.16 -15.12 19.67
N GLN A 111 9.84 -15.01 18.52
CA GLN A 111 11.30 -14.88 18.45
C GLN A 111 11.70 -13.41 18.23
N GLU A 112 12.83 -13.00 18.80
CA GLU A 112 13.39 -11.65 18.60
C GLU A 112 13.69 -11.29 17.14
N ARG A 113 13.88 -12.29 16.27
CA ARG A 113 14.14 -12.10 14.84
C ARG A 113 12.88 -11.94 13.99
N ALA A 114 11.69 -12.02 14.57
CA ALA A 114 10.46 -11.85 13.80
C ALA A 114 10.41 -10.44 13.18
N PRO A 115 9.89 -10.29 11.95
CA PRO A 115 9.58 -8.97 11.41
C PRO A 115 8.57 -8.25 12.30
N ASP A 116 8.78 -6.96 12.54
CA ASP A 116 7.89 -6.11 13.32
C ASP A 116 6.76 -5.51 12.47
N VAL A 117 7.05 -5.25 11.19
CA VAL A 117 6.14 -4.63 10.22
C VAL A 117 6.19 -5.40 8.89
N LEU A 118 5.16 -5.22 8.05
CA LEU A 118 5.03 -5.81 6.73
C LEU A 118 4.66 -4.74 5.69
N ASP A 119 5.10 -4.92 4.45
CA ASP A 119 4.72 -4.11 3.29
C ASP A 119 4.12 -4.97 2.18
N LEU A 120 2.81 -5.14 2.23
CA LEU A 120 2.12 -6.18 1.48
C LEU A 120 1.35 -5.59 0.30
N GLY A 121 1.28 -6.29 -0.83
CA GLY A 121 0.23 -6.02 -1.80
C GLY A 121 -1.15 -6.14 -1.12
N ASP A 122 -2.07 -5.22 -1.41
CA ASP A 122 -3.37 -5.08 -0.71
C ASP A 122 -4.10 -6.42 -0.43
N SER A 123 -4.20 -7.30 -1.45
CA SER A 123 -4.83 -8.63 -1.32
C SER A 123 -4.15 -9.55 -0.29
N PHE A 124 -2.83 -9.44 -0.13
CA PHE A 124 -2.06 -10.17 0.87
C PHE A 124 -2.23 -9.56 2.27
N ALA A 125 -2.32 -8.24 2.40
CA ALA A 125 -2.64 -7.58 3.67
C ALA A 125 -4.02 -7.99 4.19
N GLN A 126 -5.03 -7.99 3.31
CA GLN A 126 -6.37 -8.49 3.64
C GLN A 126 -6.32 -9.97 4.07
N SER A 127 -5.53 -10.79 3.39
CA SER A 127 -5.31 -12.20 3.75
C SER A 127 -4.70 -12.36 5.15
N ALA A 128 -3.67 -11.57 5.47
CA ALA A 128 -3.02 -11.59 6.78
C ALA A 128 -3.96 -11.11 7.91
N ALA A 129 -4.78 -10.10 7.63
CA ALA A 129 -5.80 -9.60 8.54
C ALA A 129 -6.87 -10.66 8.88
N ARG A 130 -7.34 -11.44 7.88
CA ARG A 130 -8.28 -12.55 8.11
C ARG A 130 -7.66 -13.72 8.87
N GLN A 131 -6.35 -13.88 8.78
CA GLN A 131 -5.58 -14.86 9.55
C GLN A 131 -5.24 -14.37 10.97
N HIS A 132 -5.72 -13.19 11.37
CA HIS A 132 -5.49 -12.58 12.69
C HIS A 132 -4.01 -12.32 13.02
N LEU A 133 -3.19 -12.07 11.99
CA LEU A 133 -1.75 -11.88 12.14
C LEU A 133 -1.34 -10.44 12.43
N LEU A 134 -2.25 -9.48 12.24
CA LEU A 134 -1.93 -8.05 12.24
C LEU A 134 -2.48 -7.35 13.50
N ALA A 135 -1.69 -6.48 14.11
CA ALA A 135 -2.13 -5.60 15.18
C ALA A 135 -2.88 -4.39 14.62
N PRO A 136 -4.04 -4.00 15.20
CA PRO A 136 -4.70 -2.76 14.83
C PRO A 136 -3.90 -1.55 15.33
N TYR A 137 -3.69 -0.55 14.48
CA TYR A 137 -3.06 0.71 14.83
C TYR A 137 -3.50 1.85 13.91
N ARG A 138 -4.01 2.94 14.48
CA ARG A 138 -4.40 4.17 13.78
C ARG A 138 -3.26 5.17 13.90
N VAL A 139 -2.52 5.37 12.80
CA VAL A 139 -1.59 6.49 12.63
C VAL A 139 -2.33 7.83 12.73
N ALA A 140 -1.61 8.91 13.02
CA ALA A 140 -2.22 10.23 13.16
C ALA A 140 -3.05 10.68 11.94
N GLN A 141 -2.65 10.26 10.73
CA GLN A 141 -3.33 10.60 9.48
C GLN A 141 -4.34 9.53 9.03
N PHE A 142 -4.67 8.53 9.86
CA PHE A 142 -5.49 7.38 9.45
C PHE A 142 -6.85 7.79 8.85
N ASP A 143 -7.47 8.84 9.38
CA ASP A 143 -8.77 9.32 8.90
C ASP A 143 -8.69 10.06 7.55
N GLN A 144 -7.49 10.48 7.14
CA GLN A 144 -7.23 11.10 5.83
C GLN A 144 -6.97 10.07 4.72
N ILE A 145 -6.71 8.81 5.08
CA ILE A 145 -6.60 7.70 4.12
C ILE A 145 -8.01 7.39 3.58
N PRO A 146 -8.20 7.28 2.26
CA PRO A 146 -9.51 6.95 1.68
C PRO A 146 -10.07 5.63 2.24
N PRO A 147 -11.40 5.53 2.48
CA PRO A 147 -12.02 4.34 3.08
C PRO A 147 -11.75 3.03 2.32
N GLU A 148 -11.71 3.09 0.99
CA GLU A 148 -11.42 1.96 0.10
C GLU A 148 -9.94 1.53 0.11
N GLN A 149 -9.08 2.32 0.75
CA GLN A 149 -7.64 2.10 0.83
C GLN A 149 -7.17 1.76 2.26
N LYS A 150 -8.09 1.38 3.15
CA LYS A 150 -7.76 0.98 4.52
C LYS A 150 -8.74 -0.04 5.09
N ASP A 151 -8.28 -0.82 6.05
CA ASP A 151 -9.16 -1.60 6.90
C ASP A 151 -9.83 -0.71 7.95
N ALA A 152 -11.16 -0.77 8.07
CA ALA A 152 -11.90 -0.01 9.08
C ALA A 152 -11.48 -0.34 10.53
N LYS A 153 -10.89 -1.52 10.76
CA LYS A 153 -10.32 -1.94 12.06
C LYS A 153 -8.84 -1.57 12.23
N ALA A 154 -8.26 -0.83 11.28
CA ALA A 154 -6.88 -0.37 11.27
C ALA A 154 -5.84 -1.48 11.36
N ARG A 155 -6.14 -2.70 10.89
CA ARG A 155 -5.16 -3.81 10.85
C ARG A 155 -4.16 -3.67 9.70
N TRP A 156 -4.56 -2.99 8.63
CA TRP A 156 -3.73 -2.62 7.49
C TRP A 156 -4.29 -1.35 6.85
N TYR A 157 -3.43 -0.60 6.17
CA TYR A 157 -3.81 0.60 5.42
C TYR A 157 -2.78 0.85 4.31
N ASN A 158 -3.23 1.31 3.15
CA ASN A 158 -2.38 1.56 1.99
C ASN A 158 -1.46 2.76 2.24
N ASN A 159 -0.22 2.69 1.78
CA ASN A 159 0.80 3.72 2.00
C ASN A 159 1.22 4.43 0.71
N TYR A 160 1.50 3.65 -0.33
CA TYR A 160 1.93 4.15 -1.63
C TYR A 160 1.46 3.19 -2.73
N GLY A 161 1.37 3.67 -3.96
CA GLY A 161 0.89 2.88 -5.07
C GLY A 161 1.34 3.40 -6.42
N GLY A 162 0.86 2.72 -7.45
CA GLY A 162 1.19 3.00 -8.84
C GLY A 162 0.15 2.45 -9.79
N TYR A 163 0.48 2.52 -11.06
CA TYR A 163 -0.27 1.86 -12.13
C TYR A 163 0.60 0.75 -12.71
N VAL A 164 0.00 -0.36 -13.12
CA VAL A 164 0.73 -1.34 -13.93
C VAL A 164 1.12 -0.67 -15.25
N SER A 165 2.35 -0.91 -15.67
CA SER A 165 2.97 -0.28 -16.82
C SER A 165 3.81 -1.29 -17.61
N ILE A 166 4.17 -0.91 -18.82
CA ILE A 166 5.08 -1.62 -19.69
C ILE A 166 6.36 -0.78 -19.82
N GLY A 167 7.48 -1.36 -19.41
CA GLY A 167 8.82 -0.81 -19.63
C GLY A 167 9.46 -1.44 -20.87
N CYS A 168 10.22 -0.68 -21.64
CA CYS A 168 10.83 -1.17 -22.88
C CYS A 168 12.15 -0.48 -23.22
N ASP A 169 13.18 -1.26 -23.59
CA ASP A 169 14.44 -0.73 -24.13
C ASP A 169 14.32 -0.44 -25.65
N ALA A 170 14.05 0.81 -25.99
CA ALA A 170 13.92 1.28 -27.37
C ALA A 170 15.24 1.26 -28.17
N ALA A 171 16.39 0.94 -27.55
CA ALA A 171 17.63 0.69 -28.27
C ALA A 171 17.70 -0.74 -28.84
N ARG A 172 16.96 -1.68 -28.24
CA ARG A 172 16.97 -3.11 -28.61
C ARG A 172 15.67 -3.57 -29.25
N VAL A 173 14.56 -2.94 -28.87
CA VAL A 173 13.22 -3.25 -29.38
C VAL A 173 12.82 -2.15 -30.36
N ARG A 174 12.57 -2.53 -31.62
CA ARG A 174 12.27 -1.57 -32.70
C ARG A 174 11.02 -0.75 -32.43
N THR A 175 9.96 -1.41 -31.99
CA THR A 175 8.69 -0.81 -31.61
C THR A 175 8.43 -1.23 -30.17
N CYS A 176 8.35 -0.28 -29.24
CA CYS A 176 8.01 -0.63 -27.87
C CYS A 176 6.51 -0.92 -27.77
N PRO A 177 6.09 -1.99 -27.10
CA PRO A 177 4.68 -2.27 -26.88
C PRO A 177 4.07 -1.22 -25.95
N GLU A 178 2.86 -0.78 -26.27
CA GLU A 178 2.13 0.23 -25.48
C GLU A 178 0.85 -0.32 -24.87
N SER A 179 0.43 -1.52 -25.28
CA SER A 179 -0.77 -2.22 -24.83
C SER A 179 -0.47 -3.69 -24.47
N PHE A 180 -1.38 -4.35 -23.75
CA PHE A 180 -1.24 -5.79 -23.50
C PHE A 180 -1.41 -6.59 -24.80
N ALA A 181 -2.23 -6.11 -25.74
CA ALA A 181 -2.39 -6.74 -27.04
C ALA A 181 -1.07 -6.80 -27.83
N ASP A 182 -0.26 -5.75 -27.78
CA ASP A 182 1.04 -5.70 -28.46
C ASP A 182 1.98 -6.78 -27.94
N LEU A 183 1.97 -7.08 -26.64
CA LEU A 183 2.90 -8.04 -26.03
C LEU A 183 2.78 -9.47 -26.62
N LEU A 184 1.70 -9.80 -27.33
CA LEU A 184 1.51 -11.09 -28.01
C LEU A 184 2.10 -11.14 -29.42
N GLN A 185 2.59 -10.02 -29.95
CA GLN A 185 3.14 -9.97 -31.30
C GLN A 185 4.45 -10.77 -31.41
N PRO A 186 4.68 -11.48 -32.53
CA PRO A 186 5.78 -12.45 -32.67
C PRO A 186 7.19 -11.82 -32.59
N GLU A 187 7.33 -10.52 -32.85
CA GLU A 187 8.60 -9.79 -32.70
C GLU A 187 9.10 -9.70 -31.26
N TYR A 188 8.24 -9.96 -30.26
CA TYR A 188 8.60 -9.90 -28.84
C TYR A 188 8.98 -11.25 -28.23
N LYS A 189 9.34 -12.23 -29.08
CA LYS A 189 9.75 -13.57 -28.66
C LYS A 189 10.89 -13.54 -27.63
N GLY A 190 10.62 -14.09 -26.44
CA GLY A 190 11.54 -14.15 -25.31
C GLY A 190 11.86 -12.81 -24.64
N LEU A 191 11.11 -11.74 -24.93
CA LEU A 191 11.47 -10.39 -24.49
C LEU A 191 10.64 -9.90 -23.29
N VAL A 192 9.43 -10.44 -23.08
CA VAL A 192 8.44 -9.90 -22.14
C VAL A 192 8.58 -10.57 -20.79
N SER A 193 8.89 -9.80 -19.74
CA SER A 193 9.13 -10.29 -18.38
C SER A 193 8.25 -9.59 -17.35
N MET A 194 8.09 -10.22 -16.19
CA MET A 194 7.30 -9.70 -15.05
C MET A 194 8.05 -10.04 -13.75
N HIS A 195 7.95 -9.18 -12.75
CA HIS A 195 8.63 -9.39 -11.46
C HIS A 195 7.87 -10.37 -10.56
N GLY A 196 8.52 -11.48 -10.22
CA GLY A 196 8.01 -12.47 -9.26
C GLY A 196 6.87 -13.34 -9.81
N GLN A 197 6.19 -14.04 -8.90
CA GLN A 197 5.07 -14.92 -9.25
C GLN A 197 3.75 -14.43 -8.65
N PRO A 198 2.63 -14.44 -9.39
CA PRO A 198 1.39 -13.80 -8.96
C PRO A 198 0.69 -14.51 -7.80
N THR A 199 1.13 -15.73 -7.45
CA THR A 199 0.63 -16.48 -6.29
C THR A 199 1.18 -15.97 -4.96
N ILE A 200 2.35 -15.30 -4.99
CA ILE A 200 3.10 -14.85 -3.80
C ILE A 200 3.50 -13.36 -3.82
N ALA A 201 3.58 -12.73 -4.99
CA ALA A 201 4.05 -11.35 -5.19
C ALA A 201 2.90 -10.43 -5.60
N GLY A 202 2.76 -9.30 -4.90
CA GLY A 202 1.74 -8.28 -5.17
C GLY A 202 1.85 -7.64 -6.55
N SER A 203 3.07 -7.35 -7.00
CA SER A 203 3.35 -6.81 -8.34
C SER A 203 2.88 -7.76 -9.44
N ALA A 204 3.35 -9.01 -9.45
CA ALA A 204 2.90 -10.00 -10.43
C ALA A 204 1.37 -10.21 -10.40
N PHE A 205 0.77 -10.25 -9.21
CA PHE A 205 -0.68 -10.34 -9.08
C PHE A 205 -1.39 -9.16 -9.76
N ALA A 206 -0.88 -7.94 -9.59
CA ALA A 206 -1.41 -6.75 -10.24
C ALA A 206 -1.24 -6.79 -11.77
N ALA A 207 -0.10 -7.28 -12.27
CA ALA A 207 0.12 -7.46 -13.71
C ALA A 207 -0.88 -8.45 -14.34
N VAL A 208 -1.22 -9.54 -13.64
CA VAL A 208 -2.30 -10.46 -14.07
C VAL A 208 -3.66 -9.75 -14.07
N TYR A 209 -3.90 -8.86 -13.12
CA TYR A 209 -5.12 -8.06 -13.08
C TYR A 209 -5.24 -7.09 -14.25
N ALA A 210 -4.17 -6.34 -14.54
CA ALA A 210 -4.09 -5.43 -15.67
C ALA A 210 -4.29 -6.19 -17.00
N ALA A 211 -3.66 -7.36 -17.14
CA ALA A 211 -3.89 -8.24 -18.27
C ALA A 211 -5.35 -8.70 -18.37
N ALA A 212 -6.01 -8.99 -17.24
CA ALA A 212 -7.42 -9.37 -17.25
C ALA A 212 -8.29 -8.22 -17.77
N LEU A 213 -8.10 -7.00 -17.27
CA LEU A 213 -8.84 -5.81 -17.74
C LEU A 213 -8.66 -5.59 -19.25
N ALA A 214 -7.44 -5.77 -19.76
CA ALA A 214 -7.14 -5.66 -21.19
C ALA A 214 -7.73 -6.78 -22.08
N ASN A 215 -8.10 -7.92 -21.49
CA ASN A 215 -8.47 -9.12 -22.23
C ASN A 215 -9.91 -9.57 -21.95
N GLY A 216 -10.81 -8.63 -21.64
CA GLY A 216 -12.24 -8.91 -21.44
C GLY A 216 -12.61 -9.42 -20.05
N GLY A 217 -11.69 -9.30 -19.09
CA GLY A 217 -11.95 -9.51 -17.66
C GLY A 217 -12.54 -8.27 -16.98
N SER A 218 -12.63 -8.34 -15.66
CA SER A 218 -13.15 -7.26 -14.82
C SER A 218 -12.64 -7.43 -13.38
N PHE A 219 -13.02 -6.53 -12.47
CA PHE A 219 -12.71 -6.72 -11.05
C PHE A 219 -13.31 -8.01 -10.45
N ASP A 220 -14.36 -8.56 -11.07
CA ASP A 220 -14.99 -9.82 -10.65
C ASP A 220 -14.42 -11.06 -11.35
N ASN A 221 -13.62 -10.88 -12.40
CA ASN A 221 -13.13 -11.95 -13.25
C ASN A 221 -11.68 -11.72 -13.71
N ILE A 222 -10.72 -12.28 -12.96
CA ILE A 222 -9.28 -12.23 -13.26
C ILE A 222 -8.82 -13.31 -14.26
N GLN A 223 -9.63 -14.32 -14.54
CA GLN A 223 -9.23 -15.47 -15.36
C GLN A 223 -8.67 -15.07 -16.74
N PRO A 224 -9.22 -14.07 -17.46
CA PRO A 224 -8.66 -13.65 -18.74
C PRO A 224 -7.21 -13.16 -18.68
N GLY A 225 -6.77 -12.67 -17.51
CA GLY A 225 -5.37 -12.28 -17.29
C GLY A 225 -4.44 -13.50 -17.17
N ILE A 226 -4.90 -14.55 -16.50
CA ILE A 226 -4.17 -15.83 -16.43
C ILE A 226 -4.05 -16.43 -17.84
N ASP A 227 -5.16 -16.42 -18.60
CA ASP A 227 -5.21 -16.92 -19.97
C ASP A 227 -4.34 -16.08 -20.91
N PHE A 228 -4.22 -14.77 -20.67
CA PHE A 228 -3.28 -13.91 -21.37
C PHE A 228 -1.83 -14.36 -21.17
N PHE A 229 -1.39 -14.58 -19.93
CA PHE A 229 -0.01 -15.03 -19.68
C PHE A 229 0.25 -16.45 -20.22
N ALA A 230 -0.74 -17.33 -20.23
CA ALA A 230 -0.62 -18.62 -20.92
C ALA A 230 -0.46 -18.47 -22.44
N ARG A 231 -1.19 -17.53 -23.06
CA ARG A 231 -0.98 -17.20 -24.48
C ARG A 231 0.40 -16.61 -24.72
N LEU A 232 0.86 -15.70 -23.85
CA LEU A 232 2.18 -15.07 -23.91
C LEU A 232 3.30 -16.12 -23.86
N ASP A 233 3.17 -17.11 -22.98
CA ASP A 233 4.10 -18.26 -22.88
C ASP A 233 4.01 -19.15 -24.13
N LYS A 234 2.79 -19.48 -24.58
CA LYS A 234 2.55 -20.32 -25.76
C LYS A 234 3.13 -19.74 -27.04
N VAL A 235 3.05 -18.42 -27.24
CA VAL A 235 3.68 -17.76 -28.41
C VAL A 235 5.19 -17.58 -28.24
N GLY A 236 5.74 -17.91 -27.07
CA GLY A 236 7.17 -17.87 -26.75
C GLY A 236 7.67 -16.49 -26.37
N ASN A 237 6.79 -15.54 -26.04
CA ASN A 237 7.17 -14.17 -25.68
C ASN A 237 7.53 -14.05 -24.20
N TYR A 238 6.97 -14.92 -23.35
CA TYR A 238 7.16 -14.83 -21.90
C TYR A 238 8.57 -15.28 -21.47
N ASN A 239 9.30 -14.34 -20.90
CA ASN A 239 10.61 -14.50 -20.30
C ASN A 239 10.45 -14.51 -18.78
N ARG A 240 10.78 -15.65 -18.16
CA ARG A 240 10.64 -15.86 -16.71
C ARG A 240 11.78 -15.25 -15.89
N ALA A 241 12.72 -14.53 -16.52
CA ALA A 241 13.75 -13.80 -15.81
C ALA A 241 13.17 -12.53 -15.18
N ASP A 242 13.70 -12.19 -14.01
CA ASP A 242 13.32 -11.00 -13.27
C ASP A 242 13.82 -9.70 -13.95
N PRO A 243 12.96 -8.69 -14.22
CA PRO A 243 13.35 -7.45 -14.89
C PRO A 243 14.06 -6.44 -13.96
N ASN A 244 15.07 -6.87 -13.20
CA ASN A 244 15.87 -5.94 -12.40
C ASN A 244 16.85 -5.11 -13.27
N PRO A 245 17.36 -3.96 -12.76
CA PRO A 245 18.22 -3.06 -13.54
C PRO A 245 19.45 -3.73 -14.15
N ALA A 246 20.05 -4.70 -13.44
CA ALA A 246 21.21 -5.42 -13.94
C ALA A 246 20.87 -6.35 -15.11
N ALA A 247 19.70 -6.98 -15.09
CA ALA A 247 19.19 -7.80 -16.19
C ALA A 247 18.81 -6.94 -17.41
N ILE A 248 18.15 -5.80 -17.19
CA ILE A 248 17.77 -4.85 -18.23
C ILE A 248 19.02 -4.27 -18.92
N ALA A 249 20.02 -3.79 -18.16
CA ALA A 249 21.27 -3.26 -18.71
C ALA A 249 21.99 -4.27 -19.62
N LYS A 250 21.91 -5.56 -19.30
CA LYS A 250 22.47 -6.66 -20.10
C LYS A 250 21.58 -7.09 -21.27
N GLY A 251 20.41 -6.48 -21.45
CA GLY A 251 19.44 -6.81 -22.48
C GLY A 251 18.71 -8.14 -22.28
N LYS A 252 18.75 -8.71 -21.06
CA LYS A 252 18.11 -10.00 -20.78
C LYS A 252 16.58 -9.91 -20.66
N THR A 253 16.09 -8.75 -20.22
CA THR A 253 14.67 -8.46 -19.98
C THR A 253 14.34 -7.08 -20.57
N PRO A 254 14.38 -6.94 -21.91
CA PRO A 254 14.23 -5.64 -22.55
C PRO A 254 12.78 -5.12 -22.56
N ILE A 255 11.79 -5.95 -22.17
CA ILE A 255 10.41 -5.54 -21.95
C ILE A 255 9.96 -6.05 -20.58
N SER A 256 9.43 -5.17 -19.73
CA SER A 256 8.93 -5.50 -18.39
C SER A 256 7.45 -5.12 -18.24
N ILE A 257 6.70 -5.92 -17.49
CA ILE A 257 5.39 -5.58 -16.96
C ILE A 257 5.55 -5.40 -15.45
N GLU A 258 5.39 -4.17 -14.97
CA GLU A 258 5.67 -3.79 -13.59
C GLU A 258 4.97 -2.46 -13.24
N TRP A 259 4.93 -2.09 -11.97
CA TRP A 259 4.53 -0.76 -11.54
C TRP A 259 5.28 0.36 -12.26
N ASP A 260 4.53 1.41 -12.60
CA ASP A 260 5.04 2.60 -13.29
C ASP A 260 6.17 3.27 -12.53
N TYR A 261 6.10 3.37 -11.21
CA TYR A 261 7.15 3.99 -10.42
C TYR A 261 8.50 3.25 -10.50
N LEU A 262 8.49 1.91 -10.59
CA LEU A 262 9.72 1.11 -10.78
C LEU A 262 10.26 1.24 -12.19
N ASN A 263 9.37 1.17 -13.19
CA ASN A 263 9.76 1.37 -14.57
C ASN A 263 10.29 2.79 -14.84
N LEU A 264 9.77 3.82 -14.16
CA LEU A 264 10.29 5.17 -14.20
C LEU A 264 11.63 5.29 -13.50
N GLU A 265 11.81 4.65 -12.34
CA GLU A 265 13.10 4.62 -11.64
C GLU A 265 14.19 3.96 -12.50
N HIS A 266 13.86 2.94 -13.30
CA HIS A 266 14.79 2.33 -14.24
C HIS A 266 15.36 3.34 -15.26
N ILE A 267 14.63 4.38 -15.64
CA ILE A 267 15.16 5.45 -16.52
C ILE A 267 16.40 6.09 -15.87
N ASP A 268 16.32 6.37 -14.57
CA ASP A 268 17.40 7.00 -13.82
C ASP A 268 18.54 6.01 -13.54
N GLN A 269 18.21 4.77 -13.14
CA GLN A 269 19.19 3.72 -12.82
C GLN A 269 19.99 3.23 -14.04
N LEU A 270 19.40 3.27 -15.24
CA LEU A 270 20.01 2.78 -16.48
C LEU A 270 20.72 3.89 -17.28
N ARG A 271 20.75 5.12 -16.76
CA ARG A 271 21.42 6.25 -17.42
C ARG A 271 22.90 5.93 -17.67
N GLY A 272 23.35 6.13 -18.90
CA GLY A 272 24.73 5.87 -19.31
C GLY A 272 25.06 4.40 -19.63
N THR A 273 24.10 3.47 -19.50
CA THR A 273 24.30 2.04 -19.85
C THR A 273 24.08 1.73 -21.34
N GLY A 274 23.62 2.70 -22.13
CA GLY A 274 23.23 2.52 -23.53
C GLY A 274 21.77 2.06 -23.73
N VAL A 275 21.08 1.67 -22.66
CA VAL A 275 19.64 1.38 -22.67
C VAL A 275 18.83 2.67 -22.88
N LYS A 276 17.83 2.62 -23.76
CA LYS A 276 16.86 3.71 -23.98
C LYS A 276 15.50 3.30 -23.42
N TRP A 277 15.39 3.29 -22.11
CA TRP A 277 14.18 2.84 -21.41
C TRP A 277 13.01 3.81 -21.62
N LYS A 278 11.87 3.27 -22.06
CA LYS A 278 10.58 3.95 -22.19
C LYS A 278 9.55 3.28 -21.31
N VAL A 279 8.58 4.05 -20.84
CA VAL A 279 7.49 3.58 -19.99
C VAL A 279 6.16 3.94 -20.63
N SER A 280 5.27 2.97 -20.76
CA SER A 280 3.88 3.14 -21.15
C SER A 280 2.96 2.68 -20.04
N ILE A 281 1.90 3.44 -19.73
CA ILE A 281 0.80 2.97 -18.89
C ILE A 281 -0.31 2.52 -19.84
N PRO A 282 -0.57 1.21 -19.98
CA PRO A 282 -1.49 0.68 -20.97
C PRO A 282 -2.93 1.09 -20.67
N PHE A 283 -3.59 1.77 -21.62
CA PHE A 283 -4.98 2.20 -21.48
C PHE A 283 -5.98 1.04 -21.51
N ASP A 284 -5.67 -0.02 -22.26
CA ASP A 284 -6.50 -1.24 -22.35
C ASP A 284 -6.54 -2.02 -21.03
N GLY A 285 -5.47 -1.95 -20.23
CA GLY A 285 -5.32 -2.68 -18.97
C GLY A 285 -5.12 -1.80 -17.74
N SER A 286 -5.60 -0.56 -17.74
CA SER A 286 -5.32 0.42 -16.68
C SER A 286 -5.73 -0.11 -15.30
N PHE A 287 -4.73 -0.47 -14.50
CA PHE A 287 -4.91 -1.02 -13.16
C PHE A 287 -4.02 -0.28 -12.18
N SER A 288 -4.63 0.30 -11.14
CA SER A 288 -3.91 0.91 -10.04
C SER A 288 -4.14 0.14 -8.75
N GLN A 289 -3.08 -0.03 -7.97
CA GLN A 289 -3.18 -0.53 -6.61
C GLN A 289 -2.05 0.05 -5.75
N TYR A 290 -2.21 -0.12 -4.46
CA TYR A 290 -1.30 0.33 -3.44
C TYR A 290 -0.75 -0.87 -2.66
N TYR A 291 0.38 -0.65 -2.02
CA TYR A 291 0.93 -1.50 -0.99
C TYR A 291 0.44 -1.01 0.37
N ALA A 292 0.07 -1.98 1.21
CA ALA A 292 -0.45 -1.78 2.54
C ALA A 292 0.62 -2.06 3.59
N GLN A 293 0.77 -1.09 4.50
CA GLN A 293 1.55 -1.29 5.71
C GLN A 293 0.72 -2.00 6.76
N ALA A 294 1.40 -2.81 7.57
CA ALA A 294 0.79 -3.50 8.70
C ALA A 294 1.81 -3.82 9.79
N ILE A 295 1.34 -3.93 11.02
CA ILE A 295 2.14 -4.30 12.18
C ILE A 295 1.93 -5.78 12.49
N ASN A 296 3.02 -6.54 12.65
CA ASN A 296 2.95 -7.91 13.17
C ASN A 296 2.34 -7.89 14.58
N LYS A 297 1.26 -8.66 14.79
CA LYS A 297 0.59 -8.73 16.10
C LYS A 297 1.52 -9.17 17.23
N ASP A 298 2.52 -9.98 16.90
CA ASP A 298 3.50 -10.54 17.83
C ASP A 298 4.90 -9.91 17.62
N ALA A 299 4.96 -8.66 17.14
CA ALA A 299 6.19 -7.92 16.93
C ALA A 299 7.05 -7.86 18.22
N PRO A 300 8.33 -8.26 18.17
CA PRO A 300 9.24 -8.12 19.31
C PRO A 300 9.56 -6.67 19.68
N HIS A 301 9.46 -5.72 18.75
CA HIS A 301 9.68 -4.28 18.97
C HIS A 301 8.39 -3.47 18.64
N PRO A 302 7.32 -3.61 19.46
CA PRO A 302 6.01 -3.05 19.14
C PRO A 302 5.95 -1.52 19.16
N ALA A 303 6.83 -0.83 19.90
CA ALA A 303 6.89 0.63 19.88
C ALA A 303 7.61 1.15 18.64
N ALA A 304 8.73 0.52 18.25
CA ALA A 304 9.45 0.84 17.02
C ALA A 304 8.57 0.60 15.79
N ALA A 305 7.81 -0.50 15.75
CA ALA A 305 6.84 -0.79 14.69
C ALA A 305 5.82 0.34 14.50
N ARG A 306 5.20 0.79 15.61
CA ARG A 306 4.21 1.87 15.59
C ARG A 306 4.81 3.22 15.21
N LEU A 307 6.03 3.51 15.70
CA LEU A 307 6.74 4.72 15.31
C LEU A 307 7.13 4.73 13.83
N TRP A 308 7.46 3.56 13.27
CA TRP A 308 7.70 3.40 11.85
C TRP A 308 6.46 3.74 11.03
N GLU A 309 5.29 3.25 11.41
CA GLU A 309 4.02 3.63 10.77
C GLU A 309 3.78 5.15 10.86
N GLU A 310 3.90 5.75 12.05
CA GLU A 310 3.74 7.22 12.19
C GLU A 310 4.72 8.01 11.30
N TYR A 311 5.93 7.49 11.10
CA TYR A 311 6.91 8.10 10.21
C TYR A 311 6.53 7.96 8.73
N LEU A 312 6.14 6.76 8.28
CA LEU A 312 5.76 6.50 6.89
C LEU A 312 4.51 7.28 6.45
N TYR A 313 3.60 7.59 7.37
CA TYR A 313 2.38 8.35 7.11
C TYR A 313 2.50 9.84 7.44
N SER A 314 3.68 10.27 7.91
CA SER A 314 3.99 11.71 8.01
C SER A 314 4.13 12.34 6.62
N PRO A 315 3.95 13.67 6.49
CA PRO A 315 4.24 14.37 5.24
C PRO A 315 5.68 14.15 4.74
N GLU A 316 6.64 13.98 5.64
CA GLU A 316 8.03 13.66 5.28
C GLU A 316 8.13 12.29 4.59
N GLY A 317 7.58 11.25 5.22
CA GLY A 317 7.59 9.88 4.68
C GLY A 317 6.82 9.77 3.36
N GLN A 318 5.64 10.40 3.28
CA GLN A 318 4.82 10.38 2.07
C GLN A 318 5.45 11.17 0.92
N ASN A 319 6.11 12.30 1.18
CA ASN A 319 6.83 13.02 0.13
C ASN A 319 8.08 12.29 -0.36
N LEU A 320 8.74 11.50 0.50
CA LEU A 320 9.86 10.65 0.07
C LEU A 320 9.43 9.63 -0.98
N ARG A 321 8.19 9.10 -0.94
CA ARG A 321 7.66 8.19 -1.98
C ARG A 321 7.72 8.80 -3.39
N LEU A 322 7.53 10.12 -3.50
CA LEU A 322 7.57 10.84 -4.78
C LEU A 322 8.97 10.97 -5.38
N VAL A 323 10.03 10.72 -4.60
CA VAL A 323 11.42 10.77 -5.11
C VAL A 323 11.60 9.71 -6.18
N ASP A 324 11.14 8.49 -5.92
CA ASP A 324 11.14 7.35 -6.84
C ASP A 324 9.76 7.12 -7.45
N TYR A 325 9.03 8.20 -7.75
CA TYR A 325 7.79 8.20 -8.55
C TYR A 325 6.59 7.42 -7.97
N ALA A 326 6.66 6.89 -6.75
CA ALA A 326 5.53 6.21 -6.12
C ALA A 326 4.48 7.24 -5.66
N ARG A 327 3.19 6.94 -5.86
CA ARG A 327 2.09 7.82 -5.46
C ARG A 327 1.75 7.61 -3.98
N PRO A 328 1.93 8.61 -3.11
CA PRO A 328 1.57 8.49 -1.70
C PRO A 328 0.05 8.43 -1.52
N VAL A 329 -0.43 7.59 -0.61
CA VAL A 329 -1.87 7.49 -0.31
C VAL A 329 -2.44 8.83 0.19
N LEU A 330 -1.62 9.62 0.88
CA LEU A 330 -2.00 10.91 1.44
C LEU A 330 -1.80 12.07 0.46
N MET A 331 -1.53 11.81 -0.83
CA MET A 331 -1.21 12.86 -1.80
C MET A 331 -2.26 13.99 -1.84
N ALA A 332 -3.54 13.64 -1.91
CA ALA A 332 -4.63 14.62 -1.94
C ALA A 332 -4.75 15.39 -0.62
N ALA A 333 -4.60 14.71 0.52
CA ALA A 333 -4.62 15.34 1.84
C ALA A 333 -3.43 16.30 2.03
N MET A 334 -2.22 15.89 1.62
CA MET A 334 -1.03 16.75 1.63
C MET A 334 -1.17 17.95 0.70
N ALA A 335 -1.78 17.78 -0.47
CA ALA A 335 -2.05 18.89 -1.40
C ALA A 335 -2.98 19.93 -0.76
N LYS A 336 -4.08 19.47 -0.16
CA LYS A 336 -5.04 20.33 0.56
C LYS A 336 -4.39 21.04 1.75
N ASN A 337 -3.52 20.35 2.48
CA ASN A 337 -2.86 20.88 3.67
C ASN A 337 -1.59 21.70 3.36
N GLY A 338 -1.20 21.84 2.09
CA GLY A 338 -0.01 22.59 1.69
C GLY A 338 1.32 21.92 2.03
N THR A 339 1.33 20.63 2.36
CA THR A 339 2.54 19.88 2.74
C THR A 339 3.08 18.99 1.62
N LEU A 340 2.40 18.92 0.47
CA LEU A 340 2.87 18.18 -0.70
C LEU A 340 4.06 18.89 -1.36
N ASN A 341 5.13 18.14 -1.64
CA ASN A 341 6.21 18.60 -2.49
C ASN A 341 5.74 18.64 -3.95
N LYS A 342 5.35 19.83 -4.41
CA LYS A 342 4.79 20.06 -5.75
C LYS A 342 5.77 19.71 -6.88
N ALA A 343 7.06 19.95 -6.69
CA ALA A 343 8.08 19.67 -7.71
C ALA A 343 8.29 18.17 -7.92
N LEU A 344 8.25 17.38 -6.84
CA LEU A 344 8.29 15.93 -6.96
C LEU A 344 6.97 15.39 -7.52
N ALA A 345 5.83 15.90 -7.05
CA ALA A 345 4.51 15.50 -7.54
C ALA A 345 4.34 15.74 -9.05
N SER A 346 4.88 16.84 -9.60
CA SER A 346 4.80 17.14 -11.03
C SER A 346 5.63 16.22 -11.93
N ARG A 347 6.49 15.36 -11.36
CA ARG A 347 7.24 14.34 -12.10
C ARG A 347 6.43 13.06 -12.35
N LEU A 348 5.33 12.87 -11.63
CA LEU A 348 4.48 11.70 -11.81
C LEU A 348 3.82 11.74 -13.20
N PRO A 349 3.68 10.60 -13.88
CA PRO A 349 3.01 10.58 -15.18
C PRO A 349 1.53 10.94 -15.00
N THR A 350 1.02 11.70 -15.95
CA THR A 350 -0.42 11.98 -16.05
C THR A 350 -1.15 10.67 -16.24
N VAL A 351 -2.22 10.48 -15.46
CA VAL A 351 -3.11 9.32 -15.57
C VAL A 351 -4.50 9.86 -15.88
N GLU A 352 -5.14 9.29 -16.90
CA GLU A 352 -6.47 9.72 -17.33
C GLU A 352 -7.55 9.06 -16.47
N GLY A 353 -8.63 9.82 -16.22
CA GLY A 353 -9.79 9.34 -15.48
C GLY A 353 -9.58 9.26 -13.96
N THR A 354 -10.63 8.79 -13.27
CA THR A 354 -10.58 8.51 -11.83
C THR A 354 -10.16 7.05 -11.63
N PRO A 355 -9.08 6.77 -10.88
CA PRO A 355 -8.71 5.40 -10.58
C PRO A 355 -9.84 4.67 -9.86
N GLN A 356 -10.11 3.44 -10.28
CA GLN A 356 -11.00 2.53 -9.58
C GLN A 356 -10.18 1.43 -8.92
N PHE A 357 -10.64 0.98 -7.76
CA PHE A 357 -9.98 -0.08 -7.00
C PHE A 357 -10.95 -1.25 -6.82
N PRO A 358 -10.46 -2.50 -6.94
CA PRO A 358 -11.27 -3.66 -6.61
C PRO A 358 -11.63 -3.67 -5.12
N THR A 359 -12.84 -4.10 -4.82
CA THR A 359 -13.29 -4.33 -3.43
C THR A 359 -12.48 -5.44 -2.76
N GLU A 360 -12.51 -5.49 -1.43
CA GLU A 360 -11.91 -6.61 -0.66
C GLU A 360 -12.45 -7.97 -1.15
N ALA A 361 -13.75 -8.10 -1.40
CA ALA A 361 -14.34 -9.34 -1.90
C ALA A 361 -13.76 -9.75 -3.27
N GLN A 362 -13.60 -8.78 -4.18
CA GLN A 362 -13.02 -8.98 -5.51
C GLN A 362 -11.55 -9.38 -5.45
N LEU A 363 -10.72 -8.66 -4.68
CA LEU A 363 -9.30 -8.99 -4.48
C LEU A 363 -9.11 -10.40 -3.89
N ASN A 364 -9.93 -10.76 -2.92
CA ASN A 364 -9.88 -12.07 -2.30
C ASN A 364 -10.26 -13.19 -3.25
N LYS A 365 -11.31 -12.99 -4.05
CA LYS A 365 -11.74 -13.96 -5.07
C LYS A 365 -10.63 -14.13 -6.11
N ALA A 366 -10.11 -13.02 -6.63
CA ALA A 366 -9.05 -13.01 -7.63
C ALA A 366 -7.76 -13.71 -7.15
N LEU A 367 -7.30 -13.44 -5.92
CA LEU A 367 -6.11 -14.09 -5.36
C LEU A 367 -6.29 -15.62 -5.22
N ARG A 368 -7.50 -16.08 -4.84
CA ARG A 368 -7.81 -17.53 -4.83
C ARG A 368 -7.75 -18.12 -6.24
N THR A 369 -8.40 -17.47 -7.21
CA THR A 369 -8.39 -17.92 -8.61
C THR A 369 -6.97 -18.02 -9.17
N VAL A 370 -6.12 -17.02 -8.93
CA VAL A 370 -4.71 -17.05 -9.34
C VAL A 370 -3.97 -18.22 -8.70
N ARG A 371 -4.12 -18.44 -7.39
CA ARG A 371 -3.47 -19.56 -6.69
C ARG A 371 -3.92 -20.93 -7.19
N GLU A 372 -5.20 -21.06 -7.55
CA GLU A 372 -5.78 -22.32 -8.01
C GLU A 372 -5.41 -22.65 -9.46
N ASN A 373 -5.27 -21.63 -10.30
CA ASN A 373 -5.22 -21.80 -11.76
C ASN A 373 -3.87 -21.48 -12.39
N TRP A 374 -3.04 -20.58 -11.80
CA TRP A 374 -1.81 -20.11 -12.44
C TRP A 374 -0.87 -21.24 -12.88
N ALA A 375 -0.47 -22.12 -11.96
CA ALA A 375 0.47 -23.19 -12.25
C ALA A 375 -0.09 -24.21 -13.28
N LYS A 376 -1.41 -24.40 -13.30
CA LYS A 376 -2.08 -25.31 -14.25
C LYS A 376 -2.14 -24.74 -15.67
N THR A 377 -2.29 -23.42 -15.79
CA THR A 377 -2.58 -22.74 -17.06
C THR A 377 -1.32 -22.15 -17.70
N VAL A 378 -0.43 -21.54 -16.90
CA VAL A 378 0.79 -20.86 -17.38
C VAL A 378 2.05 -21.71 -17.16
N GLY A 379 1.99 -22.72 -16.27
CA GLY A 379 3.16 -23.50 -15.86
C GLY A 379 3.96 -22.82 -14.74
N GLY A 380 4.68 -23.64 -13.98
CA GLY A 380 5.42 -23.26 -12.75
C GLY A 380 6.62 -22.34 -12.96
#